data_AF-A0A3A1QYM8-F1
#
_entry.id   AF-A0A3A1QYM8-F1
#
_cell.length_a   1.000
_cell.length_b   1.000
_cell.length_c   1.000
_cell.angle_alpha   90.00
_cell.angle_beta   90.00
_cell.angle_gamma   90.00
#
_symmetry.space_group_name_H-M   'P 1'
#
loop_
_entity.id
_entity.type
_entity.pdbx_description
1 polymer ?
#
loop_
_entity_poly.entity_id
_entity_poly.type
_entity_poly.pdbx_seq_one_letter_code
_entity_poly.pdbx_strand_id
1 'polypeptide(L)'
;MFILKMASTSLFVIAVITIAIVQDKVLTYIETKFSRTFAYLLVVSVFLMIQWGIVLLISSNGTWSLLDTSFICAPIFFGIGWITSFTRRASINQAGASLRFLTNGSYQHDYSVEQVKVFTPFFAATLTFFIISWGISFYIAFTY
;
A
#
# COMPACT_ATOMS: atom_id res chain seq x y z
N MET A 1 27.63 -6.07 -11.28
CA MET A 1 26.47 -5.26 -11.74
C MET A 1 25.12 -5.86 -11.33
N PHE A 2 24.89 -7.17 -11.48
CA PHE A 2 23.65 -7.86 -11.08
C PHE A 2 23.30 -7.71 -9.58
N ILE A 3 24.29 -7.91 -8.68
CA ILE A 3 24.10 -7.82 -7.22
C ILE A 3 23.65 -6.41 -6.79
N LEU A 4 24.19 -5.36 -7.42
CA LEU A 4 23.81 -3.97 -7.12
C LEU A 4 22.35 -3.67 -7.48
N LYS A 5 21.87 -4.20 -8.62
CA LYS A 5 20.48 -4.08 -9.07
C LYS A 5 19.50 -4.82 -8.16
N MET A 6 19.87 -6.04 -7.74
CA MET A 6 19.10 -6.82 -6.78
C MET A 6 19.01 -6.11 -5.42
N ALA A 7 20.14 -5.59 -4.92
CA ALA A 7 20.17 -4.86 -3.66
C ALA A 7 19.33 -3.58 -3.69
N SER A 8 19.37 -2.81 -4.78
CA SER A 8 18.56 -1.58 -4.89
C SER A 8 17.06 -1.87 -4.93
N THR A 9 16.66 -2.93 -5.63
CA THR A 9 15.25 -3.32 -5.76
C THR A 9 14.71 -3.80 -4.41
N SER A 10 15.47 -4.63 -3.69
CA SER A 10 15.11 -5.11 -2.35
C SER A 10 15.02 -3.99 -1.32
N LEU A 11 16.00 -3.07 -1.28
CA LEU A 11 15.96 -1.88 -0.41
C LEU A 11 14.71 -1.04 -0.64
N PHE A 12 14.31 -0.89 -1.90
CA PHE A 12 13.13 -0.09 -2.25
C PHE A 12 11.83 -0.79 -1.83
N VAL A 13 11.72 -2.11 -1.99
CA VAL A 13 10.56 -2.88 -1.50
C VAL A 13 10.41 -2.75 0.02
N ILE A 14 11.52 -2.83 0.77
CA ILE A 14 11.53 -2.63 2.22
C ILE A 14 11.07 -1.20 2.57
N ALA A 15 11.54 -0.18 1.84
CA ALA A 15 11.09 1.19 2.04
C ALA A 15 9.56 1.34 1.82
N VAL A 16 9.01 0.72 0.77
CA VAL A 16 7.57 0.75 0.48
C VAL A 16 6.76 0.09 1.59
N ILE A 17 7.17 -1.08 2.06
CA ILE A 17 6.51 -1.78 3.17
C ILE A 17 6.56 -0.93 4.44
N THR A 18 7.71 -0.30 4.71
CA THR A 18 7.88 0.58 5.88
C THR A 18 6.93 1.78 5.81
N ILE A 19 6.85 2.45 4.66
CA ILE A 19 5.94 3.58 4.45
C ILE A 19 4.48 3.12 4.55
N ALA A 20 4.14 1.94 4.03
CA ALA A 20 2.80 1.35 4.15
C ALA A 20 2.39 1.08 5.61
N ILE A 21 3.34 0.73 6.48
CA ILE A 21 3.10 0.53 7.92
C ILE A 21 2.93 1.86 8.65
N VAL A 22 3.69 2.89 8.25
CA VAL A 22 3.72 4.21 8.93
C VAL A 22 2.67 5.18 8.38
N GLN A 23 1.97 4.83 7.29
CA GLN A 23 1.01 5.69 6.58
C GLN A 23 -0.04 6.35 7.50
N ASP A 24 -0.55 5.63 8.50
CA ASP A 24 -1.64 6.12 9.35
C ASP A 24 -1.15 7.25 10.26
N LYS A 25 0.12 7.19 10.69
CA LYS A 25 0.78 8.28 11.41
C LYS A 25 1.03 9.48 10.51
N VAL A 26 1.45 9.24 9.26
CA VAL A 26 1.67 10.31 8.27
C VAL A 26 0.37 11.03 7.94
N LEU A 27 -0.72 10.29 7.71
CA LEU A 27 -2.03 10.88 7.44
C LEU A 27 -2.50 11.72 8.64
N THR A 28 -2.40 11.18 9.86
CA THR A 28 -2.80 11.89 11.08
C THR A 28 -1.98 13.17 11.25
N TYR A 29 -0.67 13.11 10.99
CA TYR A 29 0.20 14.29 11.04
C TYR A 29 -0.21 15.36 10.02
N ILE A 30 -0.53 14.97 8.78
CA ILE A 30 -0.92 15.92 7.72
C ILE A 30 -2.32 16.50 7.98
N GLU A 31 -3.24 15.70 8.53
CA GLU A 31 -4.59 16.14 8.95
C GLU A 31 -4.53 17.23 10.04
N THR A 32 -3.44 17.34 10.81
CA THR A 32 -3.28 18.46 11.77
C THR A 32 -3.04 19.82 11.11
N LYS A 33 -2.59 19.84 9.84
CA LYS A 33 -2.21 21.08 9.14
C LYS A 33 -3.14 21.43 7.98
N PHE A 34 -3.88 20.47 7.43
CA PHE A 34 -4.71 20.64 6.24
C PHE A 34 -6.10 20.04 6.41
N SER A 35 -7.01 20.37 5.49
CA SER A 35 -8.32 19.73 5.46
C SER A 35 -8.19 18.22 5.20
N ARG A 36 -9.07 17.44 5.82
CA ARG A 36 -9.06 15.97 5.73
C ARG A 36 -9.05 15.45 4.29
N THR A 37 -9.85 16.05 3.42
CA THR A 37 -9.93 15.66 2.01
C THR A 37 -8.63 15.96 1.27
N PHE A 38 -8.03 17.12 1.51
CA PHE A 38 -6.75 17.47 0.89
C PHE A 38 -5.63 16.55 1.37
N ALA A 39 -5.54 16.29 2.68
CA ALA A 39 -4.58 15.37 3.27
C ALA A 39 -4.70 13.97 2.66
N TYR A 40 -5.93 13.48 2.52
CA TYR A 40 -6.21 12.18 1.90
C TYR A 40 -5.71 12.12 0.45
N LEU A 41 -6.12 13.07 -0.40
CA LEU A 41 -5.72 13.11 -1.81
C LEU A 41 -4.21 13.26 -1.99
N LEU A 42 -3.57 14.08 -1.15
CA LEU A 42 -2.13 14.26 -1.17
C LEU A 42 -1.39 12.96 -0.87
N VAL A 43 -1.79 12.24 0.18
CA VAL A 43 -1.19 10.95 0.54
C VAL A 43 -1.40 9.92 -0.58
N VAL A 44 -2.60 9.82 -1.15
CA VAL A 44 -2.88 8.93 -2.30
C VAL A 44 -1.96 9.25 -3.48
N SER A 45 -1.83 10.54 -3.83
CA SER A 45 -1.02 10.99 -4.96
C SER A 45 0.46 10.69 -4.76
N VAL A 46 0.99 10.89 -3.56
CA VAL A 46 2.37 10.55 -3.21
C VAL A 46 2.62 9.06 -3.35
N PHE A 47 1.72 8.21 -2.86
CA PHE A 47 1.86 6.76 -2.99
C PHE A 47 1.79 6.29 -4.44
N LEU A 48 0.91 6.88 -5.26
CA LEU A 48 0.86 6.61 -6.69
C LEU A 48 2.18 6.98 -7.39
N MET A 49 2.75 8.15 -7.05
CA MET A 49 4.06 8.56 -7.58
C MET A 49 5.17 7.59 -7.18
N ILE A 50 5.17 7.10 -5.94
CA ILE A 50 6.14 6.11 -5.46
C ILE A 50 6.01 4.80 -6.26
N GLN A 51 4.79 4.31 -6.48
CA GLN A 51 4.54 3.07 -7.24
C GLN A 51 5.02 3.19 -8.69
N TRP A 52 4.71 4.30 -9.36
CA TRP A 52 5.23 4.57 -10.70
C TRP A 52 6.75 4.74 -10.72
N GLY A 53 7.34 5.38 -9.71
CA GLY A 53 8.78 5.49 -9.55
C GLY A 53 9.46 4.13 -9.46
N ILE A 54 8.87 3.17 -8.74
CA ILE A 54 9.38 1.79 -8.66
C ILE A 54 9.33 1.11 -10.02
N VAL A 55 8.19 1.23 -10.71
CA VAL A 55 8.00 0.61 -12.03
C VAL A 55 9.02 1.16 -13.04
N LEU A 56 9.24 2.48 -13.03
CA LEU A 56 10.27 3.13 -13.86
C LEU A 56 11.67 2.63 -13.50
N LEU A 57 11.98 2.48 -12.21
CA LEU A 57 13.28 1.99 -11.76
C LEU A 57 13.50 0.52 -12.15
N ILE A 58 12.49 -0.33 -12.01
CA ILE A 58 12.56 -1.75 -12.40
C ILE A 58 12.68 -1.86 -13.92
N SER A 59 11.84 -1.15 -14.68
CA SER A 59 11.86 -1.22 -16.15
C SER A 59 13.17 -0.66 -16.73
N SER A 60 13.70 0.44 -16.19
CA SER A 60 14.99 1.00 -16.66
C SER A 60 16.20 0.12 -16.32
N ASN A 61 16.12 -0.69 -15.26
CA ASN A 61 17.20 -1.61 -14.87
C ASN A 61 17.03 -3.03 -15.42
N GLY A 62 15.82 -3.38 -15.84
CA GLY A 62 15.43 -4.70 -16.32
C GLY A 62 15.38 -4.80 -17.84
N THR A 63 14.90 -5.95 -18.32
CA THR A 63 14.64 -6.19 -19.75
C THR A 63 13.17 -6.01 -20.13
N TRP A 64 12.30 -5.81 -19.15
CA TRP A 64 10.87 -5.71 -19.36
C TRP A 64 10.46 -4.29 -19.76
N SER A 65 9.51 -4.21 -20.68
CA SER A 65 8.92 -2.93 -21.06
C SER A 65 8.23 -2.28 -19.85
N LEU A 66 8.00 -0.97 -19.94
CA LEU A 66 7.30 -0.25 -18.87
C LEU A 66 5.90 -0.84 -18.63
N LEU A 67 5.22 -1.24 -19.71
CA LEU A 67 3.88 -1.82 -19.66
C LEU A 67 3.90 -3.18 -18.95
N ASP A 68 4.78 -4.09 -19.36
CA ASP A 68 4.91 -5.42 -18.75
C ASP A 68 5.29 -5.31 -17.26
N THR A 69 6.21 -4.40 -16.95
CA THR A 69 6.64 -4.14 -15.59
C THR A 69 5.47 -3.62 -14.74
N SER A 70 4.71 -2.65 -15.24
CA SER A 70 3.55 -2.11 -14.53
C SER A 70 2.46 -3.16 -14.30
N PHE A 71 2.21 -4.01 -15.30
CA PHE A 71 1.24 -5.11 -15.24
C PHE A 71 1.60 -6.14 -14.16
N ILE A 72 2.87 -6.50 -14.07
CA ILE A 72 3.38 -7.49 -13.09
C ILE A 72 3.46 -6.87 -11.68
N CYS A 73 3.87 -5.61 -11.55
CA CYS A 73 3.97 -4.95 -10.24
C CYS A 73 2.58 -4.62 -9.63
N ALA A 74 1.57 -4.37 -10.46
CA ALA A 74 0.21 -4.06 -10.04
C ALA A 74 -0.38 -5.03 -8.99
N PRO A 75 -0.46 -6.35 -9.24
CA PRO A 75 -1.01 -7.29 -8.26
C PRO A 75 -0.17 -7.37 -6.98
N ILE A 76 1.14 -7.15 -7.05
CA ILE A 76 2.04 -7.14 -5.88
C ILE A 76 1.69 -5.95 -4.97
N PHE A 77 1.61 -4.75 -5.54
CA PHE A 77 1.25 -3.57 -4.77
C PHE A 77 -0.17 -3.67 -4.20
N PHE A 78 -1.11 -4.17 -4.99
CA PHE A 78 -2.47 -4.41 -4.53
C PHE A 78 -2.51 -5.40 -3.35
N GLY A 79 -1.78 -6.52 -3.44
CA GLY A 79 -1.68 -7.51 -2.37
C GLY A 79 -1.09 -6.93 -1.07
N ILE A 80 -0.04 -6.11 -1.18
CA ILE A 80 0.53 -5.40 -0.02
C ILE A 80 -0.48 -4.41 0.56
N GLY A 81 -1.18 -3.65 -0.29
CA GLY A 81 -2.27 -2.75 0.08
C GLY A 81 -3.35 -3.47 0.88
N TRP A 82 -3.77 -4.64 0.39
CA TRP A 82 -4.77 -5.48 1.01
C TRP A 82 -4.34 -5.98 2.39
N ILE A 83 -3.14 -6.58 2.47
CA ILE A 83 -2.62 -7.17 3.71
C ILE A 83 -2.48 -6.09 4.79
N THR A 84 -1.93 -4.92 4.44
CA THR A 84 -1.66 -3.85 5.40
C THR A 84 -2.94 -3.12 5.85
N SER A 85 -3.95 -3.00 4.98
CA SER A 85 -5.15 -2.22 5.26
C SER A 85 -6.30 -3.05 5.83
N PHE A 86 -6.44 -4.32 5.43
CA PHE A 86 -7.51 -5.20 5.89
C PHE A 86 -6.98 -6.28 6.83
N THR A 87 -6.06 -7.14 6.35
CA THR A 87 -5.62 -8.33 7.10
C THR A 87 -4.98 -7.96 8.44
N ARG A 88 -4.09 -6.96 8.46
CA ARG A 88 -3.44 -6.49 9.70
C ARG A 88 -4.46 -6.00 10.72
N ARG A 89 -5.44 -5.19 10.27
CA ARG A 89 -6.47 -4.62 11.16
C ARG A 89 -7.42 -5.69 11.68
N ALA A 90 -7.83 -6.62 10.83
CA ALA A 90 -8.62 -7.78 11.23
C ALA A 90 -7.89 -8.62 12.27
N SER A 91 -6.59 -8.87 12.09
CA SER A 91 -5.76 -9.61 13.04
C SER A 91 -5.64 -8.90 14.40
N ILE A 92 -5.45 -7.58 14.41
CA ILE A 92 -5.39 -6.77 15.65
C ILE A 92 -6.74 -6.83 16.38
N ASN A 93 -7.84 -6.66 15.66
CA ASN A 93 -9.18 -6.69 16.24
C ASN A 93 -9.54 -8.09 16.76
N GLN A 94 -9.15 -9.16 16.07
CA GLN A 94 -9.32 -10.54 16.53
C GLN A 94 -8.54 -10.81 17.82
N ALA A 95 -7.26 -10.40 17.89
CA ALA A 95 -6.43 -10.55 19.08
C ALA A 95 -6.99 -9.74 20.27
N GLY A 96 -7.53 -8.56 20.00
CA GLY A 96 -8.25 -7.76 21.00
C GLY A 96 -9.48 -8.46 21.54
N ALA A 97 -10.30 -9.01 20.66
CA ALA A 97 -11.52 -9.74 21.03
C ALA A 97 -11.22 -11.00 21.85
N SER A 98 -10.19 -11.78 21.48
CA SER A 98 -9.81 -12.98 22.22
C SER A 98 -9.28 -12.67 23.61
N LEU A 99 -8.44 -11.63 23.77
CA LEU A 99 -7.97 -11.19 25.08
C LEU A 99 -9.10 -10.69 25.97
N ARG A 100 -10.05 -9.96 25.39
CA ARG A 100 -11.24 -9.48 26.12
C ARG A 100 -12.13 -10.63 26.59
N PHE A 101 -12.23 -11.70 25.80
CA PHE A 101 -12.91 -12.93 26.19
C PHE A 101 -12.18 -13.64 27.34
N LEU A 102 -10.86 -13.86 27.22
CA LEU A 102 -10.05 -14.55 28.24
C LEU A 102 -10.01 -13.82 29.59
N THR A 103 -10.12 -12.50 29.59
CA THR A 103 -10.07 -11.65 30.78
C THR A 103 -11.44 -11.28 31.34
N ASN A 104 -12.52 -11.92 30.87
CA ASN A 104 -13.90 -11.61 31.27
C ASN A 104 -14.25 -10.12 31.17
N GLY A 105 -13.80 -9.47 30.10
CA GLY A 105 -14.08 -8.06 29.84
C GLY A 105 -13.22 -7.06 30.63
N SER A 106 -12.31 -7.53 31.49
CA SER A 106 -11.39 -6.65 32.24
C SER A 106 -10.24 -6.10 31.39
N TYR A 107 -9.95 -6.71 30.23
CA TYR A 107 -9.00 -6.15 29.27
C TYR A 107 -9.53 -4.84 28.66
N GLN A 108 -8.94 -3.72 29.12
CA GLN A 108 -8.98 -2.45 28.41
C GLN A 108 -7.80 -2.45 27.45
N HIS A 109 -8.10 -2.35 26.15
CA HIS A 109 -7.13 -2.28 25.08
C HIS A 109 -5.98 -1.29 25.39
N ASP A 110 -4.73 -1.77 25.47
CA ASP A 110 -3.54 -0.89 25.40
C ASP A 110 -3.41 -0.19 24.03
N TYR A 111 -4.13 -0.70 23.02
CA TYR A 111 -4.21 -0.15 21.66
C TYR A 111 -5.68 0.02 21.26
N SER A 112 -6.12 1.25 20.99
CA SER A 112 -7.50 1.54 20.55
C SER A 112 -7.93 0.61 19.41
N VAL A 113 -9.17 0.08 19.47
CA VAL A 113 -9.78 -0.71 18.37
C VAL A 113 -9.45 -0.04 17.05
N GLU A 114 -8.69 -0.71 16.19
CA GLU A 114 -8.38 -0.15 14.88
C GLU A 114 -9.67 -0.19 14.07
N GLN A 115 -10.34 0.95 13.97
CA GLN A 115 -11.46 1.10 13.06
C GLN A 115 -10.93 0.75 11.66
N VAL A 116 -11.54 -0.27 11.06
CA VAL A 116 -11.33 -0.61 9.67
C VAL A 116 -11.95 0.54 8.86
N LYS A 117 -11.18 1.61 8.65
CA LYS A 117 -11.47 2.58 7.61
C LYS A 117 -11.33 1.80 6.30
N VAL A 118 -12.46 1.43 5.72
CA VAL A 118 -12.59 0.55 4.54
C VAL A 118 -11.75 1.04 3.35
N PHE A 119 -11.33 2.30 3.34
CA PHE A 119 -10.54 2.91 2.28
C PHE A 119 -9.36 3.74 2.83
N THR A 120 -8.30 3.08 3.27
CA THR A 120 -7.04 3.77 3.60
C THR A 120 -6.45 4.44 2.36
N PRO A 121 -5.73 5.58 2.48
CA PRO A 121 -5.09 6.23 1.34
C PRO A 121 -4.15 5.30 0.56
N PHE A 122 -3.41 4.44 1.26
CA PHE A 122 -2.53 3.46 0.61
C PHE A 122 -3.31 2.42 -0.19
N PHE A 123 -4.38 1.86 0.37
CA PHE A 123 -5.21 0.92 -0.37
C PHE A 123 -5.79 1.59 -1.62
N ALA A 124 -6.31 2.81 -1.49
CA ALA A 124 -6.83 3.58 -2.62
C ALA A 124 -5.77 3.80 -3.70
N ALA A 125 -4.53 4.14 -3.34
CA ALA A 125 -3.43 4.28 -4.28
C ALA A 125 -3.11 2.94 -4.98
N THR A 126 -2.93 1.86 -4.22
CA THR A 126 -2.62 0.52 -4.79
C THR A 126 -3.73 -0.01 -5.70
N LEU A 127 -5.00 0.22 -5.35
CA LEU A 127 -6.15 -0.15 -6.16
C LEU A 127 -6.23 0.68 -7.45
N THR A 128 -5.99 2.00 -7.34
CA THR A 128 -5.97 2.89 -8.50
C THR A 128 -4.85 2.50 -9.46
N PHE A 129 -3.65 2.25 -8.96
CA PHE A 129 -2.52 1.77 -9.75
C PHE A 129 -2.83 0.43 -10.44
N PHE A 130 -3.47 -0.50 -9.71
CA PHE A 130 -3.89 -1.78 -10.26
C PHE A 130 -4.86 -1.61 -11.43
N ILE A 131 -5.95 -0.86 -11.23
CA ILE A 131 -6.98 -0.63 -12.26
C ILE A 131 -6.36 0.05 -13.48
N ILE A 132 -5.50 1.06 -13.30
CA ILE A 132 -4.86 1.76 -14.41
C ILE A 132 -3.93 0.81 -15.18
N SER A 133 -3.03 0.11 -14.48
CA SER A 133 -2.02 -0.73 -15.14
C SER A 133 -2.67 -1.90 -15.87
N TRP A 134 -3.59 -2.61 -15.22
CA TRP A 134 -4.32 -3.71 -15.86
C TRP A 134 -5.26 -3.21 -16.94
N GLY A 135 -5.97 -2.10 -16.71
CA GLY A 135 -6.89 -1.52 -17.67
C GLY A 135 -6.19 -1.11 -18.97
N ILE A 136 -5.02 -0.46 -18.88
CA ILE A 136 -4.21 -0.10 -20.05
C ILE A 136 -3.69 -1.35 -20.77
N SER A 137 -3.17 -2.33 -20.03
CA SER A 137 -2.69 -3.58 -20.62
C SER A 137 -3.78 -4.34 -21.37
N PHE A 138 -4.98 -4.47 -20.79
CA PHE A 138 -6.12 -5.09 -21.46
C PHE A 138 -6.59 -4.28 -22.66
N TYR A 139 -6.69 -2.96 -22.52
CA TYR A 139 -7.08 -2.09 -23.63
C TYR A 139 -6.14 -2.29 -24.83
N ILE A 140 -4.83 -2.33 -24.61
CA ILE A 140 -3.86 -2.56 -25.68
C ILE A 140 -4.00 -3.98 -26.25
N ALA A 141 -4.12 -5.00 -25.41
CA ALA A 141 -4.23 -6.40 -25.85
C ALA A 141 -5.52 -6.73 -26.63
N PHE A 142 -6.59 -5.94 -26.47
CA PHE A 142 -7.85 -6.12 -27.20
C PHE A 142 -8.06 -5.13 -28.36
N THR A 143 -7.25 -4.06 -28.43
CA THR A 143 -7.33 -3.06 -29.51
C THR A 143 -6.29 -3.31 -30.60
N TYR A 144 -5.17 -3.97 -30.26
CA TYR A 144 -4.12 -4.40 -31.17
C TYR A 144 -4.06 -5.93 -31.25
#